data_AF-A0A453FCW0-F1
#
_entry.id   AF-A0A453FCW0-F1
#
_cell.length_a   1.000
_cell.length_b   1.000
_cell.length_c   1.000
_cell.angle_alpha   90.00
_cell.angle_beta   90.00
_cell.angle_gamma   90.00
#
_symmetry.space_group_name_H-M   'P 1'
#
loop_
_entity.id
_entity.type
_entity.pdbx_description
1 polymer ?
#
loop_
_entity_poly.entity_id
_entity_poly.type
_entity_poly.pdbx_seq_one_letter_code
_entity_poly.pdbx_strand_id
1 'polypeptide(L)'
;MGRAPCCDKASVKRGPWSPEEDELLRSYVRSHGAVGNWIALPQKAGLNRCGKSCRLRWLNYLRPDIKHGGYTEQEDMVICSLYNSIGSRWSIIASKLPGRTDNDVKNYWNTKLKKKDRHATARPAEPMRIIHAAVARVRLVRRHHRERRRGQLRRHVLPIPPGRATRSLQRQHRGAARRILGHADAGRR
;
A
#
# COMPACT_ATOMS: atom_id res chain seq x y z
N MET A 1 -11.47 -0.43 -21.40
CA MET A 1 -11.80 0.63 -20.43
C MET A 1 -11.14 0.34 -19.08
N GLY A 2 -10.20 1.19 -18.64
CA GLY A 2 -9.50 1.01 -17.37
C GLY A 2 -10.38 1.43 -16.19
N ARG A 3 -10.54 0.58 -15.18
CA ARG A 3 -11.28 0.94 -13.96
C ARG A 3 -10.60 2.13 -13.28
N ALA A 4 -11.39 3.15 -12.91
CA ALA A 4 -10.91 4.30 -12.17
C ALA A 4 -10.17 3.86 -10.88
N PRO A 5 -9.10 4.55 -10.49
CA PRO A 5 -8.40 4.24 -9.25
C PRO A 5 -9.35 4.40 -8.06
N CYS A 6 -9.38 3.38 -7.19
CA CYS A 6 -10.27 3.30 -6.01
C CYS A 6 -10.10 4.46 -4.99
N CYS A 7 -8.99 5.20 -5.06
CA CYS A 7 -8.67 6.33 -4.20
C CYS A 7 -7.42 7.05 -4.72
N ASP A 8 -7.27 8.32 -4.35
CA ASP A 8 -6.01 9.05 -4.53
C ASP A 8 -4.93 8.48 -3.62
N LYS A 9 -3.86 7.96 -4.22
CA LYS A 9 -2.80 7.24 -3.49
C LYS A 9 -1.99 8.15 -2.57
N ALA A 10 -2.07 9.47 -2.77
CA ALA A 10 -1.34 10.47 -2.00
C ALA A 10 -2.05 10.82 -0.68
N SER A 11 -3.38 10.68 -0.61
CA SER A 11 -4.16 11.09 0.56
C SER A 11 -4.38 9.98 1.59
N VAL A 12 -4.23 8.70 1.20
CA VAL A 12 -4.52 7.55 2.06
C VAL A 12 -3.27 6.92 2.72
N LYS A 13 -3.38 6.56 4.00
CA LYS A 13 -2.32 5.88 4.76
C LYS A 13 -2.01 4.50 4.16
N ARG A 14 -0.72 4.21 3.99
CA ARG A 14 -0.20 2.90 3.55
C ARG A 14 0.73 2.35 4.61
N GLY A 15 0.62 1.06 4.92
CA GLY A 15 1.46 0.43 5.94
C GLY A 15 0.67 -0.48 6.87
N PRO A 16 1.28 -0.89 8.00
CA PRO A 16 0.63 -1.77 8.99
C PRO A 16 -0.65 -1.12 9.51
N TRP A 17 -1.64 -1.95 9.82
CA TRP A 17 -2.88 -1.54 10.48
C TRP A 17 -2.62 -1.42 11.98
N SER A 18 -3.05 -0.31 12.58
CA SER A 18 -3.02 -0.18 14.04
C SER A 18 -4.25 -0.83 14.68
N PRO A 19 -4.17 -1.19 15.97
CA PRO A 19 -5.32 -1.75 16.70
C PRO A 19 -6.55 -0.84 16.68
N GLU A 20 -6.34 0.48 16.73
CA GLU A 20 -7.41 1.49 16.68
C GLU A 20 -8.10 1.49 15.32
N GLU A 21 -7.32 1.41 14.22
CA GLU A 21 -7.87 1.29 12.87
C GLU A 21 -8.67 -0.01 12.71
N ASP A 22 -8.20 -1.11 13.31
CA ASP A 22 -8.89 -2.40 13.27
C ASP A 22 -10.21 -2.36 14.06
N GLU A 23 -10.26 -1.65 15.19
CA GLU A 23 -11.49 -1.51 15.98
C GLU A 23 -12.53 -0.64 15.27
N LEU A 24 -12.11 0.47 14.65
CA LEU A 24 -12.99 1.28 13.79
C LEU A 24 -13.57 0.46 12.63
N LEU A 25 -12.74 -0.39 12.01
CA LEU A 25 -13.22 -1.27 10.94
C LEU A 25 -14.19 -2.33 11.47
N ARG A 26 -13.92 -2.93 12.64
CA ARG A 26 -14.80 -3.92 13.28
C ARG A 26 -16.14 -3.32 13.66
N SER A 27 -16.15 -2.18 14.36
CA SER A 27 -17.37 -1.53 14.83
C SER A 27 -18.27 -1.11 13.66
N TYR A 28 -17.68 -0.56 12.60
CA TYR A 28 -18.41 -0.19 11.40
C TYR A 28 -19.04 -1.42 10.71
N VAL A 29 -18.26 -2.49 10.52
CA VAL A 29 -18.76 -3.70 9.85
C VAL A 29 -19.80 -4.42 10.71
N ARG A 30 -19.70 -4.39 12.04
CA ARG A 30 -20.71 -4.96 12.95
C ARG A 30 -22.03 -4.20 12.87
N SER A 31 -21.99 -2.88 12.77
CA SER A 31 -23.18 -2.01 12.74
C SER A 31 -23.88 -1.96 11.37
N HIS A 32 -23.13 -2.07 10.27
CA HIS A 32 -23.65 -1.90 8.91
C HIS A 32 -23.61 -3.17 8.04
N GLY A 33 -23.04 -4.26 8.57
CA GLY A 33 -22.83 -5.51 7.85
C GLY A 33 -21.55 -5.53 7.00
N ALA A 34 -21.01 -6.73 6.76
CA ALA A 34 -19.79 -6.96 5.97
C ALA A 34 -20.02 -6.94 4.45
N VAL A 35 -21.27 -7.15 4.01
CA VAL A 35 -21.66 -7.22 2.60
C VAL A 35 -22.11 -5.83 2.15
N GLY A 36 -21.16 -4.92 1.98
CA GLY A 36 -21.47 -3.51 1.69
C GLY A 36 -20.43 -2.79 0.84
N ASN A 37 -20.74 -1.54 0.49
CA ASN A 37 -19.94 -0.64 -0.33
C ASN A 37 -18.59 -0.30 0.34
N TRP A 38 -17.60 -1.17 0.16
CA TRP A 38 -16.23 -0.97 0.64
C TRP A 38 -15.60 0.32 0.14
N ILE A 39 -16.09 0.94 -0.94
CA ILE A 39 -15.54 2.19 -1.48
C ILE A 39 -15.87 3.35 -0.53
N ALA A 40 -17.11 3.43 -0.06
CA ALA A 40 -17.56 4.50 0.84
C ALA A 40 -17.26 4.21 2.32
N LEU A 41 -17.05 2.94 2.68
CA LEU A 41 -16.81 2.50 4.05
C LEU A 41 -15.72 3.31 4.79
N PRO A 42 -14.52 3.55 4.23
CA PRO A 42 -13.46 4.19 5.00
C PRO A 42 -13.81 5.61 5.43
N GLN A 43 -14.45 6.39 4.55
CA GLN A 43 -14.88 7.74 4.87
C GLN A 43 -15.94 7.73 5.99
N LYS A 44 -16.92 6.83 5.89
CA LYS A 44 -17.98 6.70 6.90
C LYS A 44 -17.49 6.16 8.25
N ALA A 45 -16.45 5.31 8.23
CA ALA A 45 -15.83 4.76 9.43
C ALA A 45 -14.76 5.68 10.06
N GLY A 46 -14.51 6.86 9.47
CA GLY A 46 -13.44 7.76 9.93
C GLY A 46 -12.03 7.20 9.70
N LEU A 47 -11.87 6.24 8.78
CA LEU A 47 -10.60 5.60 8.47
C LEU A 47 -9.89 6.32 7.32
N ASN A 48 -8.63 6.71 7.54
CA ASN A 48 -7.76 7.20 6.46
C ASN A 48 -7.13 6.06 5.64
N ARG A 49 -7.97 5.12 5.18
CA ARG A 49 -7.60 3.95 4.37
C ARG A 49 -8.45 3.89 3.12
N CYS A 50 -7.99 3.18 2.10
CA CYS A 50 -8.81 2.95 0.91
C CYS A 50 -9.70 1.71 1.08
N GLY A 51 -10.83 1.68 0.37
CA GLY A 51 -11.80 0.60 0.46
C GLY A 51 -11.24 -0.79 0.19
N LYS A 52 -10.34 -0.89 -0.79
CA LYS A 52 -9.62 -2.13 -1.09
C LYS A 52 -8.78 -2.60 0.11
N SER A 53 -8.13 -1.69 0.82
CA SER A 53 -7.35 -2.00 2.01
C SER A 53 -8.25 -2.51 3.13
N CYS A 54 -9.37 -1.83 3.39
CA CYS A 54 -10.34 -2.23 4.42
C CYS A 54 -10.92 -3.61 4.14
N ARG A 55 -11.36 -3.87 2.90
CA ARG A 55 -11.87 -5.19 2.48
C ARG A 55 -10.83 -6.28 2.69
N LEU A 56 -9.59 -6.05 2.28
CA LEU A 56 -8.51 -7.02 2.43
C LEU A 56 -8.22 -7.29 3.91
N ARG A 57 -8.18 -6.25 4.75
CA ARG A 57 -7.95 -6.39 6.19
C ARG A 57 -9.06 -7.20 6.86
N TRP A 58 -10.32 -6.89 6.54
CA TRP A 58 -11.47 -7.62 7.04
C TRP A 58 -11.40 -9.11 6.68
N LEU A 59 -11.28 -9.42 5.38
CA LEU A 59 -11.36 -10.80 4.89
C LEU A 59 -10.18 -11.70 5.29
N ASN A 60 -9.02 -11.13 5.67
CA ASN A 60 -7.82 -11.92 6.00
C ASN A 60 -7.47 -11.91 7.49
N TYR A 61 -8.02 -10.99 8.29
CA TYR A 61 -7.60 -10.83 9.68
C TYR A 61 -8.76 -10.59 10.64
N LEU A 62 -9.72 -9.71 10.32
CA LEU A 62 -10.70 -9.27 11.33
C LEU A 62 -12.00 -10.09 11.34
N ARG A 63 -12.24 -10.92 10.33
CA ARG A 63 -13.45 -11.73 10.26
C ARG A 63 -13.43 -12.78 11.38
N PRO A 64 -14.52 -12.94 12.15
CA PRO A 64 -14.53 -13.74 13.39
C PRO A 64 -14.31 -15.25 13.17
N ASP A 65 -14.53 -15.74 11.95
CA ASP A 65 -14.33 -17.14 11.56
C ASP A 65 -12.87 -17.48 11.21
N ILE A 66 -11.95 -16.51 11.23
CA ILE A 66 -10.54 -16.73 10.88
C ILE A 66 -9.77 -17.22 12.10
N LYS A 67 -9.13 -18.39 11.98
CA LYS A 67 -8.30 -18.98 13.03
C LYS A 67 -6.94 -18.29 13.10
N HIS A 68 -6.65 -17.74 14.28
CA HIS A 68 -5.38 -17.10 14.60
C HIS A 68 -4.55 -18.08 15.44
N GLY A 69 -3.51 -18.67 14.87
CA GLY A 69 -2.69 -19.65 15.57
C GLY A 69 -1.89 -20.55 14.64
N GLY A 70 -1.10 -21.45 15.27
CA GLY A 70 -0.29 -22.45 14.58
C GLY A 70 -1.12 -23.42 13.74
N TYR A 71 -0.46 -24.06 12.78
CA TYR A 71 -1.06 -25.11 11.95
C TYR A 71 -0.88 -26.48 12.62
N THR A 72 -1.88 -27.33 12.49
CA THR A 72 -1.84 -28.73 12.94
C THR A 72 -1.19 -29.62 11.89
N GLU A 73 -0.74 -30.81 12.30
CA GLU A 73 -0.15 -31.79 11.37
C GLU A 73 -1.16 -32.25 10.29
N GLN A 74 -2.45 -32.31 10.65
CA GLN A 74 -3.51 -32.62 9.70
C GLN A 74 -3.65 -31.52 8.64
N GLU A 75 -3.59 -30.24 9.05
CA GLU A 75 -3.56 -29.13 8.10
C GLU A 75 -2.30 -29.16 7.23
N ASP A 76 -1.12 -29.51 7.78
CA ASP A 76 0.13 -29.69 7.01
C ASP A 76 -0.06 -30.72 5.89
N MET A 77 -0.59 -31.91 6.23
CA MET A 77 -0.80 -32.99 5.27
C MET A 77 -1.75 -32.58 4.14
N VAL A 78 -2.87 -31.93 4.47
CA VAL A 78 -3.84 -31.46 3.48
C VAL A 78 -3.20 -30.42 2.55
N ILE A 79 -2.45 -29.46 3.09
CA ILE A 79 -1.78 -28.43 2.28
C ILE A 79 -0.75 -29.05 1.35
N CYS A 80 0.10 -29.96 1.84
CA CYS A 80 1.13 -30.62 1.03
C CYS A 80 0.50 -31.48 -0.08
N SER A 81 -0.46 -32.33 0.27
CA SER A 81 -1.14 -33.22 -0.68
C SER A 81 -1.82 -32.41 -1.79
N LEU A 82 -2.59 -31.38 -1.44
CA LEU A 82 -3.26 -30.54 -2.42
C LEU A 82 -2.25 -29.71 -3.22
N TYR A 83 -1.21 -29.14 -2.62
CA TYR A 83 -0.20 -28.42 -3.41
C TYR A 83 0.48 -29.32 -4.45
N ASN A 84 0.78 -30.56 -4.10
CA ASN A 84 1.39 -31.52 -5.02
C ASN A 84 0.45 -31.92 -6.16
N SER A 85 -0.86 -32.01 -5.89
CA SER A 85 -1.86 -32.33 -6.92
C SER A 85 -2.24 -31.13 -7.79
N ILE A 86 -2.44 -29.95 -7.18
CA ILE A 86 -3.11 -28.81 -7.80
C ILE A 86 -2.26 -27.53 -7.88
N GLY A 87 -1.05 -27.55 -7.33
CA GLY A 87 -0.11 -26.43 -7.33
C GLY A 87 -0.56 -25.25 -6.47
N SER A 88 -0.15 -24.04 -6.85
CA SER A 88 -0.39 -22.81 -6.07
C SER A 88 -1.83 -22.25 -6.14
N ARG A 89 -2.85 -23.11 -6.27
CA ARG A 89 -4.27 -22.74 -6.30
C ARG A 89 -4.82 -22.52 -4.88
N TRP A 90 -4.30 -21.50 -4.20
CA TRP A 90 -4.51 -21.26 -2.76
C TRP A 90 -5.96 -21.14 -2.34
N SER A 91 -6.83 -20.54 -3.15
CA SER A 91 -8.26 -20.45 -2.86
C SER A 91 -8.95 -21.81 -2.77
N ILE A 92 -8.54 -22.77 -3.61
CA ILE A 92 -9.06 -24.14 -3.60
C ILE A 92 -8.49 -24.92 -2.41
N ILE A 93 -7.22 -24.69 -2.06
CA ILE A 93 -6.61 -25.34 -0.90
C ILE A 93 -7.27 -24.83 0.39
N ALA A 94 -7.44 -23.52 0.53
CA ALA A 94 -8.06 -22.91 1.70
C ALA A 94 -9.53 -23.31 1.90
N SER A 95 -10.27 -23.64 0.84
CA SER A 95 -11.66 -24.12 0.99
C SER A 95 -11.75 -25.49 1.69
N LYS A 96 -10.63 -26.23 1.78
CA LYS A 96 -10.53 -27.49 2.53
C LYS A 96 -10.03 -27.31 3.98
N LEU A 97 -9.73 -26.08 4.38
CA LEU A 97 -9.14 -25.75 5.67
C LEU A 97 -10.06 -24.74 6.40
N PRO A 98 -11.02 -25.20 7.21
CA PRO A 98 -11.98 -24.33 7.85
C PRO A 98 -11.29 -23.31 8.76
N GLY A 99 -11.62 -22.03 8.55
CA GLY A 99 -11.04 -20.91 9.27
C GLY A 99 -9.64 -20.48 8.81
N ARG A 100 -9.09 -21.04 7.72
CA ARG A 100 -7.86 -20.55 7.09
C ARG A 100 -8.16 -19.81 5.80
N THR A 101 -7.47 -18.69 5.57
CA THR A 101 -7.60 -17.95 4.32
C THR A 101 -6.59 -18.44 3.27
N ASP A 102 -6.85 -18.14 2.00
CA ASP A 102 -5.93 -18.39 0.90
C ASP A 102 -4.57 -17.70 1.13
N ASN A 103 -4.60 -16.52 1.76
CA ASN A 103 -3.40 -15.80 2.16
C ASN A 103 -2.61 -16.53 3.24
N ASP A 104 -3.28 -17.08 4.25
CA ASP A 104 -2.64 -17.81 5.35
C ASP A 104 -1.95 -19.06 4.83
N VAL A 105 -2.66 -19.87 4.02
CA VAL A 105 -2.12 -21.11 3.44
C VAL A 105 -0.89 -20.81 2.59
N LYS A 106 -0.97 -19.80 1.72
CA LYS A 106 0.17 -19.34 0.91
C LYS A 106 1.35 -18.90 1.79
N ASN A 107 1.10 -18.17 2.87
CA ASN A 107 2.17 -17.71 3.77
C ASN A 107 2.80 -18.88 4.50
N TYR A 108 1.99 -19.80 5.00
CA TYR A 108 2.43 -20.99 5.71
C TYR A 108 3.28 -21.90 4.82
N TRP A 109 2.84 -22.13 3.57
CA TRP A 109 3.63 -22.84 2.58
C TRP A 109 5.01 -22.22 2.37
N ASN A 110 5.06 -20.91 2.11
CA ASN A 110 6.33 -20.24 1.78
C ASN A 110 7.30 -20.13 2.97
N THR A 111 6.79 -20.14 4.20
CA THR A 111 7.60 -19.94 5.40
C THR A 111 7.98 -21.26 6.10
N LYS A 112 7.12 -22.28 6.06
CA LYS A 112 7.29 -23.53 6.80
C LYS A 112 7.36 -24.77 5.90
N LEU A 113 6.35 -25.00 5.05
CA LEU A 113 6.24 -26.28 4.33
C LEU A 113 7.21 -26.42 3.16
N LYS A 114 7.47 -25.35 2.40
CA LYS A 114 8.37 -25.39 1.23
C LYS A 114 9.79 -25.89 1.56
N LYS A 115 10.24 -25.73 2.81
CA LYS A 115 11.53 -26.26 3.28
C LYS A 115 11.43 -27.74 3.66
N LYS A 116 10.36 -28.17 4.34
CA LYS A 116 10.09 -29.57 4.69
C LYS A 116 9.94 -30.43 3.43
N ASP A 117 9.22 -29.93 2.43
CA ASP A 117 8.90 -30.68 1.20
C ASP A 117 10.15 -30.95 0.35
N ARG A 118 11.12 -30.02 0.32
CA ARG A 118 12.42 -30.22 -0.36
C ARG A 118 13.26 -31.35 0.23
N HIS A 119 13.07 -31.67 1.50
CA HIS A 119 13.77 -32.80 2.15
C HIS A 119 13.01 -34.11 1.95
N ALA A 120 11.70 -34.06 1.68
CA ALA A 120 10.89 -35.22 1.34
C ALA A 120 11.00 -35.63 -0.15
N THR A 121 11.25 -34.66 -1.05
CA THR A 121 11.30 -34.90 -2.51
C THR A 121 12.74 -34.79 -3.06
N ALA A 122 13.61 -35.71 -2.70
CA ALA A 122 14.79 -36.06 -3.51
C ALA A 122 14.41 -36.99 -4.69
N ARG A 123 13.33 -36.65 -5.43
CA ARG A 123 12.92 -37.33 -6.66
C ARG A 123 12.47 -36.29 -7.69
N PRO A 124 13.00 -36.28 -8.93
CA PRO A 124 12.69 -35.24 -9.89
C PRO A 124 11.37 -35.54 -10.62
N ALA A 125 10.42 -34.60 -10.57
CA ALA A 125 9.35 -34.51 -11.55
C ALA A 125 9.60 -33.26 -12.42
N GLU A 126 10.18 -33.49 -13.60
CA GLU A 126 10.66 -32.46 -14.54
C GLU A 126 9.62 -31.47 -15.10
N PRO A 127 8.30 -31.75 -15.21
CA PRO A 127 7.37 -30.76 -15.78
C PRO A 127 7.11 -29.54 -14.88
N MET A 128 7.28 -29.69 -13.56
CA MET A 128 6.92 -28.66 -12.56
C MET A 128 7.93 -27.50 -12.47
N ARG A 129 9.16 -27.67 -13.01
CA ARG A 129 10.19 -26.62 -13.00
C ARG A 129 9.85 -25.46 -13.93
N ILE A 130 9.25 -25.74 -15.09
CA ILE A 130 8.93 -24.74 -16.10
C ILE A 130 7.81 -23.80 -15.61
N ILE A 131 6.76 -24.36 -15.01
CA ILE A 131 5.63 -23.58 -14.47
C ILE A 131 6.10 -22.71 -13.30
N HIS A 132 6.91 -23.25 -12.38
CA HIS A 132 7.49 -22.46 -11.30
C HIS A 132 8.41 -21.33 -11.79
N ALA A 133 9.24 -21.58 -12.81
CA ALA A 133 10.10 -20.55 -13.42
C ALA A 133 9.27 -19.45 -14.09
N ALA A 134 8.22 -19.81 -14.83
CA ALA A 134 7.30 -18.85 -15.45
C ALA A 134 6.57 -17.99 -14.42
N VAL A 135 6.05 -18.59 -13.34
CA VAL A 135 5.39 -17.87 -12.25
C VAL A 135 6.36 -16.96 -11.49
N ALA A 136 7.62 -17.40 -11.28
CA ALA A 136 8.66 -16.57 -10.68
C ALA A 136 9.00 -15.35 -11.54
N ARG A 137 9.07 -15.53 -12.87
CA ARG A 137 9.25 -14.42 -13.82
C ARG A 137 8.10 -13.42 -13.74
N VAL A 138 6.84 -13.87 -13.70
CA VAL A 138 5.68 -12.99 -13.53
C VAL A 138 5.73 -12.22 -12.19
N ARG A 139 6.17 -12.87 -11.11
CA ARG A 139 6.34 -12.21 -9.80
C ARG A 139 7.45 -11.16 -9.83
N LEU A 140 8.57 -11.45 -10.50
CA LEU A 140 9.66 -10.48 -10.68
C LEU A 140 9.20 -9.28 -11.52
N VAL A 141 8.47 -9.51 -12.61
CA VAL A 141 7.89 -8.42 -13.43
C VAL A 141 6.93 -7.56 -12.60
N ARG A 142 6.07 -8.17 -11.78
CA ARG A 142 5.18 -7.44 -10.87
C ARG A 142 5.94 -6.65 -9.80
N ARG A 143 7.05 -7.20 -9.27
CA ARG A 143 7.95 -6.50 -8.33
C ARG A 143 8.63 -5.31 -9.02
N HIS A 144 9.15 -5.51 -10.23
CA HIS A 144 9.80 -4.47 -11.01
C HIS A 144 8.83 -3.35 -11.40
N HIS A 145 7.57 -3.66 -11.73
CA HIS A 145 6.52 -2.66 -11.92
C HIS A 145 6.18 -1.90 -10.62
N ARG A 146 6.20 -2.58 -9.46
CA ARG A 146 5.98 -1.97 -8.15
C ARG A 146 7.13 -1.03 -7.76
N GLU A 147 8.36 -1.41 -8.08
CA GLU A 147 9.58 -0.63 -7.84
C GLU A 147 9.70 0.56 -8.82
N ARG A 148 9.38 0.38 -10.11
CA ARG A 148 9.27 1.50 -11.07
C ARG A 148 8.25 2.55 -10.61
N ARG A 149 7.08 2.12 -10.13
CA ARG A 149 6.07 3.02 -9.54
C ARG A 149 6.53 3.72 -8.26
N ARG A 150 7.47 3.14 -7.50
CA ARG A 150 8.10 3.78 -6.32
C ARG A 150 9.18 4.77 -6.73
N GLY A 151 9.98 4.44 -7.75
CA GLY A 151 11.04 5.32 -8.28
C GLY A 151 10.50 6.58 -8.98
N GLN A 152 9.36 6.48 -9.67
CA GLN A 152 8.76 7.62 -10.36
C GLN A 152 8.16 8.67 -9.38
N LEU A 153 7.76 8.28 -8.17
CA LEU A 153 7.35 9.23 -7.12
C LEU A 153 8.52 10.02 -6.50
N ARG A 154 9.76 9.53 -6.62
CA ARG A 154 10.95 10.23 -6.06
C ARG A 154 11.54 11.29 -6.99
N ARG A 155 11.15 11.32 -8.28
CA ARG A 155 11.69 12.25 -9.28
C ARG A 155 10.94 13.58 -9.40
N HIS A 156 9.80 13.74 -8.74
CA HIS A 156 8.95 14.94 -8.87
C HIS A 156 8.94 15.86 -7.63
N VAL A 157 9.86 15.67 -6.67
CA VAL A 157 10.10 16.70 -5.64
C VAL A 157 11.16 17.65 -6.19
N LEU A 158 10.71 18.75 -6.82
CA LEU A 158 11.60 19.88 -7.10
C LEU A 158 12.07 20.45 -5.74
N PRO A 159 13.36 20.75 -5.57
CA PRO A 159 13.84 21.38 -4.35
C PRO A 159 13.23 22.78 -4.23
N ILE A 160 12.64 23.08 -3.07
CA ILE A 160 12.22 24.44 -2.71
C ILE A 160 13.50 25.28 -2.59
N PRO A 161 13.66 26.38 -3.35
CA PRO A 161 14.85 27.22 -3.24
C PRO A 161 14.83 27.98 -1.91
N PRO A 162 15.97 28.12 -1.22
CA PRO A 162 16.04 28.91 0.00
C PRO A 162 15.91 30.40 -0.34
N GLY A 163 15.04 31.10 0.40
CA GLY A 163 14.84 32.53 0.27
C GLY A 163 16.13 33.31 0.48
N ARG A 164 16.46 34.19 -0.47
CA ARG A 164 17.51 35.21 -0.32
C ARG A 164 16.86 36.59 -0.28
N ALA A 165 17.10 37.27 0.83
CA ALA A 165 16.85 38.69 1.03
C ALA A 165 17.47 39.52 -0.10
N THR A 166 16.71 40.45 -0.67
CA THR A 166 17.23 41.49 -1.57
C THR A 166 17.23 42.83 -0.85
N ARG A 167 18.41 43.30 -0.44
CA ARG A 167 18.68 44.72 -0.26
C ARG A 167 19.13 45.32 -1.59
N SER A 168 18.62 46.51 -1.86
CA SER A 168 19.16 47.59 -2.70
C SER A 168 19.35 47.35 -4.20
N LEU A 169 18.48 47.97 -5.01
CA LEU A 169 18.94 48.70 -6.19
C LEU A 169 18.17 50.03 -6.30
N GLN A 170 18.93 51.11 -6.13
CA GLN A 170 18.53 52.49 -6.35
C GLN A 170 19.11 52.92 -7.71
N ARG A 171 18.41 53.87 -8.36
CA ARG A 171 18.81 54.66 -9.54
C ARG A 171 18.43 54.10 -10.92
N GLN A 172 17.24 54.50 -11.36
CA GLN A 172 17.07 55.16 -12.67
C GLN A 172 16.40 56.51 -12.43
N HIS A 173 16.60 57.45 -13.37
CA HIS A 173 16.33 58.90 -13.35
C HIS A 173 17.46 59.78 -12.79
N ARG A 174 18.43 60.07 -13.66
CA ARG A 174 19.13 61.36 -13.73
C ARG A 174 18.88 61.95 -15.11
N GLY A 175 18.40 63.21 -15.16
CA GLY A 175 18.51 64.06 -16.36
C GLY A 175 17.35 65.05 -16.57
N ALA A 176 17.43 66.24 -15.94
CA ALA A 176 16.89 67.55 -16.36
C ALA A 176 16.76 68.45 -15.10
N ALA A 177 17.77 69.24 -14.72
CA ALA A 177 18.05 70.61 -15.18
C ALA A 177 17.08 71.70 -14.68
N ARG A 178 17.54 72.42 -13.64
CA ARG A 178 17.50 73.89 -13.39
C ARG A 178 16.16 74.65 -13.14
N ARG A 179 16.28 75.55 -12.13
CA ARG A 179 15.47 76.75 -11.76
C ARG A 179 14.12 76.41 -11.11
N ILE A 180 13.75 76.93 -9.92
CA ILE A 180 13.60 78.34 -9.47
C ILE A 180 13.73 78.33 -7.92
N LEU A 181 14.74 78.98 -7.32
CA LEU A 181 14.69 80.27 -6.57
C LEU A 181 13.65 80.39 -5.43
N GLY A 182 14.17 80.70 -4.22
CA GLY A 182 13.55 81.68 -3.30
C GLY A 182 13.17 81.19 -1.90
N HIS A 183 13.88 81.72 -0.89
CA HIS A 183 13.42 82.27 0.43
C HIS A 183 12.28 81.60 1.22
N ALA A 184 12.15 81.67 2.54
CA ALA A 184 12.87 82.19 3.72
C ALA A 184 12.14 81.52 4.92
N ASP A 185 12.84 81.16 5.99
CA ASP A 185 12.73 81.77 7.33
C ASP A 185 11.36 81.75 8.06
N ALA A 186 11.46 81.58 9.38
CA ALA A 186 10.47 81.82 10.44
C ALA A 186 9.43 80.74 10.79
N GLY A 187 9.46 80.35 12.08
CA GLY A 187 8.30 80.62 12.93
C GLY A 187 7.71 79.45 13.70
N ARG A 188 8.03 79.41 15.00
CA ARG A 188 7.34 78.65 16.06
C ARG A 188 5.84 78.91 16.06
N ARG A 189 5.06 77.90 16.44
CA ARG A 189 4.17 77.96 17.62
C ARG A 189 4.18 76.61 18.33
#